data_AF-A0A2E5ZJY4-F1
#
_entry.id   AF-A0A2E5ZJY4-F1
#
_cell.length_a   1.000
_cell.length_b   1.000
_cell.length_c   1.000
_cell.angle_alpha   90.00
_cell.angle_beta   90.00
_cell.angle_gamma   90.00
#
_symmetry.space_group_name_H-M   'P 1'
#
loop_
_entity.id
_entity.type
_entity.pdbx_description
1 polymer ?
#
loop_
_entity_poly.entity_id
_entity_poly.type
_entity_poly.pdbx_seq_one_letter_code
_entity_poly.pdbx_strand_id
1 'polypeptide(L)'
;MIGMVDGPTAPGQPSVESRTTGWVRAGRSGILHLAVDLGDRVERRQVLGTIDDAFGNAVAAVRANRASTVVSITRSTLVNRGDAVAHLAETDDSAAD
;
A
#
# COMPACT_ATOMS: atom_id res chain seq x y z
N MET A 1 -1.47 6.48 32.23
CA MET A 1 -1.05 5.30 33.01
C MET A 1 -0.96 4.13 32.05
N ILE A 2 0.20 3.49 31.92
CA ILE A 2 0.39 2.29 31.08
C ILE A 2 0.00 1.09 31.96
N GLY A 3 -1.01 0.32 31.58
CA GLY A 3 -1.47 -0.84 32.35
C GLY A 3 -0.44 -1.97 32.29
N MET A 4 -0.10 -2.55 33.44
CA MET A 4 0.65 -3.81 33.49
C MET A 4 -0.33 -4.98 33.44
N VAL A 5 -0.04 -5.95 32.60
CA VAL A 5 -0.75 -7.23 32.57
C VAL A 5 0.15 -8.31 33.18
N ASP A 6 -0.43 -9.16 34.03
CA ASP A 6 0.28 -10.31 34.59
C ASP A 6 0.28 -11.48 33.60
N GLY A 7 1.43 -12.13 33.47
CA GLY A 7 1.61 -13.35 32.66
C GLY A 7 2.31 -13.13 31.32
N PRO A 8 2.89 -14.19 30.73
CA PRO A 8 3.55 -14.10 29.43
C PRO A 8 2.53 -13.86 28.32
N THR A 9 2.75 -12.82 27.51
CA THR A 9 2.05 -12.64 26.24
C THR A 9 2.42 -13.78 25.29
N ALA A 10 1.46 -14.28 24.52
CA ALA A 10 1.75 -15.23 23.45
C ALA A 10 2.87 -14.66 22.54
N PRO A 11 3.83 -15.48 22.09
CA PRO A 11 4.85 -15.02 21.17
C PRO A 11 4.19 -14.40 19.94
N GLY A 12 4.62 -13.20 19.59
CA GLY A 12 4.15 -12.50 18.39
C GLY A 12 4.53 -13.27 17.12
N GLN A 13 3.87 -12.92 16.02
CA GLN A 13 4.33 -13.38 14.71
C GLN A 13 5.73 -12.81 14.42
N PRO A 14 6.60 -13.56 13.72
CA PRO A 14 7.91 -13.06 13.34
C PRO A 14 7.76 -11.80 12.48
N SER A 15 8.65 -10.82 12.72
CA SER A 15 8.68 -9.59 11.94
C SER A 15 9.16 -9.85 10.52
N VAL A 16 8.56 -9.17 9.56
CA VAL A 16 9.04 -9.13 8.17
C VAL A 16 9.89 -7.87 7.98
N GLU A 17 11.12 -8.03 7.49
CA GLU A 17 12.03 -6.92 7.19
C GLU A 17 11.90 -6.49 5.71
N SER A 18 12.00 -5.19 5.45
CA SER A 18 12.12 -4.64 4.11
C SER A 18 13.25 -3.61 4.06
N ARG A 19 14.13 -3.75 3.06
CA ARG A 19 15.24 -2.80 2.80
C ARG A 19 14.98 -1.88 1.63
N THR A 20 13.94 -2.17 0.86
CA THR A 20 13.62 -1.43 -0.36
C THR A 20 12.15 -1.05 -0.34
N THR A 21 11.88 0.25 -0.23
CA THR A 21 10.51 0.77 -0.26
C THR A 21 10.37 1.90 -1.27
N GLY A 22 9.14 2.21 -1.67
CA GLY A 22 8.90 3.29 -2.61
C GLY A 22 7.43 3.66 -2.79
N TRP A 23 7.21 4.90 -3.20
CA TRP A 23 5.86 5.41 -3.47
C TRP A 23 5.43 5.15 -4.91
N VAL A 24 4.26 4.56 -5.07
CA VAL A 24 3.48 4.65 -6.31
C VAL A 24 2.75 5.98 -6.31
N ARG A 25 2.85 6.71 -7.43
CA ARG A 25 2.33 8.06 -7.59
C ARG A 25 1.18 8.12 -8.59
N ALA A 26 0.27 9.06 -8.38
CA ALA A 26 -0.83 9.33 -9.30
C ALA A 26 -0.31 9.83 -10.66
N GLY A 27 -0.66 9.13 -11.74
CA GLY A 27 -0.29 9.54 -13.10
C GLY A 27 -1.13 10.70 -13.65
N ARG A 28 -2.32 10.92 -13.10
CA ARG A 28 -3.28 11.96 -13.48
C ARG A 28 -3.97 12.53 -12.25
N SER A 29 -4.56 13.71 -12.39
CA SER A 29 -5.46 14.28 -11.39
C SER A 29 -6.86 13.72 -11.54
N GLY A 30 -7.60 13.55 -10.44
CA GLY A 30 -8.97 13.06 -10.46
C GLY A 30 -9.42 12.46 -9.13
N ILE A 31 -10.45 11.62 -9.21
CA ILE A 31 -11.06 10.91 -8.09
C ILE A 31 -10.42 9.52 -7.99
N LEU A 32 -9.69 9.26 -6.91
CA LEU A 32 -9.01 8.00 -6.66
C LEU A 32 -9.95 6.98 -6.01
N HIS A 33 -10.05 5.80 -6.65
CA HIS A 33 -10.66 4.60 -6.09
C HIS A 33 -9.58 3.52 -5.93
N LEU A 34 -9.14 3.29 -4.68
CA LEU A 34 -8.22 2.20 -4.37
C LEU A 34 -8.97 0.88 -4.23
N ALA A 35 -8.32 -0.20 -4.65
CA ALA A 35 -8.81 -1.58 -4.61
C ALA A 35 -7.85 -2.49 -3.81
N VAL A 36 -7.03 -1.90 -2.94
CA VAL A 36 -6.08 -2.59 -2.06
C VAL A 36 -6.10 -1.98 -0.68
N ASP A 37 -5.79 -2.79 0.32
CA ASP A 37 -5.73 -2.42 1.73
C ASP A 37 -4.30 -2.53 2.29
N LEU A 38 -4.11 -2.04 3.51
CA LEU A 38 -2.83 -2.16 4.22
C LEU A 38 -2.53 -3.62 4.52
N GLY A 39 -1.29 -4.04 4.27
CA GLY A 39 -0.84 -5.43 4.46
C GLY A 39 -1.03 -6.31 3.23
N ASP A 40 -1.75 -5.87 2.20
CA ASP A 40 -1.93 -6.65 0.98
C ASP A 40 -0.60 -6.88 0.26
N ARG A 41 -0.38 -8.12 -0.19
CA ARG A 41 0.69 -8.47 -1.13
C ARG A 41 0.21 -8.18 -2.56
N VAL A 42 1.01 -7.44 -3.32
CA VAL A 42 0.71 -7.05 -4.70
C VAL A 42 1.82 -7.49 -5.64
N GLU A 43 1.44 -7.85 -6.87
CA GLU A 43 2.39 -8.22 -7.93
C GLU A 43 2.81 -7.01 -8.79
N ARG A 44 3.95 -7.12 -9.46
CA ARG A 44 4.39 -6.11 -10.42
C ARG A 44 3.33 -5.90 -11.52
N ARG A 45 2.95 -4.63 -11.75
CA ARG A 45 1.91 -4.16 -12.69
C ARG A 45 0.45 -4.44 -12.27
N GLN A 46 0.22 -5.07 -11.12
CA GLN A 46 -1.12 -5.21 -10.54
C GLN A 46 -1.75 -3.82 -10.38
N VAL A 47 -3.04 -3.72 -10.72
CA VAL A 47 -3.83 -2.50 -10.53
C VAL A 47 -4.12 -2.35 -9.05
N LEU A 48 -3.67 -1.25 -8.46
CA LEU A 48 -3.94 -0.88 -7.07
C LEU A 48 -5.23 -0.08 -6.93
N GLY A 49 -5.68 0.53 -8.03
CA GLY A 49 -6.86 1.38 -8.09
C GLY A 49 -6.96 2.13 -9.41
N THR A 50 -8.01 2.92 -9.56
CA THR A 50 -8.24 3.81 -10.70
C THR A 50 -8.32 5.26 -10.26
N ILE A 51 -8.03 6.16 -11.20
CA ILE A 51 -8.30 7.59 -11.08
C ILE A 51 -9.34 7.89 -12.14
N ASP A 52 -10.47 8.41 -11.69
CA ASP A 52 -11.65 8.64 -12.51
C ASP A 52 -11.93 10.15 -12.66
N ASP A 53 -12.64 10.53 -13.72
CA ASP A 53 -13.18 11.88 -13.87
C ASP A 53 -14.49 12.06 -13.07
N ALA A 54 -15.05 13.28 -13.09
CA ALA A 54 -16.28 13.60 -12.36
C ALA A 54 -17.53 12.85 -12.89
N PHE A 55 -17.44 12.20 -14.04
CA PHE A 55 -18.52 11.41 -14.65
C PHE A 55 -18.32 9.90 -14.41
N GLY A 56 -17.28 9.50 -13.66
CA GLY A 56 -16.98 8.10 -13.34
C GLY A 56 -16.21 7.36 -14.43
N ASN A 57 -15.66 8.05 -15.44
CA ASN A 57 -14.82 7.40 -16.44
C ASN A 57 -13.38 7.28 -15.91
N ALA A 58 -12.82 6.08 -15.96
CA ALA A 58 -11.42 5.87 -15.59
C ALA A 58 -10.48 6.57 -16.57
N VAL A 59 -9.68 7.52 -16.05
CA VAL A 59 -8.69 8.28 -16.84
C VAL A 59 -7.26 7.77 -16.64
N ALA A 60 -6.99 7.05 -15.55
CA ALA A 60 -5.72 6.37 -15.33
C ALA A 60 -5.87 5.16 -14.38
N ALA A 61 -5.01 4.16 -14.56
CA ALA A 61 -4.82 3.10 -13.57
C ALA A 61 -3.59 3.40 -12.71
N VAL A 62 -3.70 3.20 -11.40
CA VAL A 62 -2.58 3.19 -10.46
C VAL A 62 -2.05 1.76 -10.39
N ARG A 63 -0.76 1.55 -10.65
CA ARG A 63 -0.18 0.20 -10.74
C ARG A 63 1.05 0.05 -9.85
N ALA A 64 1.18 -1.13 -9.24
CA ALA A 64 2.40 -1.51 -8.55
C ALA A 64 3.58 -1.53 -9.53
N ASN A 65 4.71 -0.95 -9.13
CA ASN A 65 5.93 -0.93 -9.95
C ASN A 65 6.77 -2.21 -9.78
N ARG A 66 6.55 -2.96 -8.70
CA ARG A 66 7.26 -4.18 -8.30
C ARG A 66 6.34 -5.06 -7.43
N ALA A 67 6.73 -6.31 -7.17
CA ALA A 67 6.02 -7.14 -6.20
C ALA A 67 6.36 -6.69 -4.77
N SER A 68 5.37 -6.46 -3.92
CA SER A 68 5.57 -5.80 -2.61
C SER A 68 4.37 -5.97 -1.69
N THR A 69 4.54 -5.59 -0.42
CA THR A 69 3.46 -5.40 0.55
C THR A 69 3.06 -3.92 0.62
N VAL A 70 1.77 -3.63 0.73
CA VAL A 70 1.23 -2.27 0.92
C VAL A 70 1.42 -1.84 2.38
N VAL A 71 2.27 -0.83 2.62
CA VAL A 71 2.57 -0.33 3.98
C VAL A 71 1.76 0.91 4.33
N SER A 72 1.45 1.73 3.35
CA SER A 72 0.65 2.94 3.54
C SER A 72 -0.13 3.27 2.27
N ILE A 73 -1.29 3.90 2.44
CA ILE A 73 -2.12 4.41 1.34
C ILE A 73 -2.58 5.82 1.65
N THR A 74 -2.81 6.62 0.62
CA THR A 74 -3.50 7.91 0.79
C THR A 74 -4.96 7.69 1.18
N ARG A 75 -5.49 8.59 2.01
CA ARG A 75 -6.93 8.66 2.34
C ARG A 75 -7.65 9.79 1.60
N SER A 76 -6.93 10.60 0.83
CA SER A 76 -7.55 11.62 0.00
C SER A 76 -8.20 10.98 -1.23
N THR A 77 -9.50 11.21 -1.40
CA THR A 77 -10.23 10.79 -2.61
C THR A 77 -9.85 11.66 -3.81
N LEU A 78 -9.50 12.92 -3.60
CA LEU A 78 -9.01 13.79 -4.66
C LEU A 78 -7.49 13.76 -4.69
N VAL A 79 -6.93 13.43 -5.85
CA VAL A 79 -5.49 13.40 -6.08
C VAL A 79 -5.10 14.26 -7.27
N ASN A 80 -3.90 14.82 -7.20
CA ASN A 80 -3.25 15.48 -8.31
C ASN A 80 -2.17 14.60 -8.92
N ARG A 81 -1.81 14.85 -10.18
CA ARG A 81 -0.65 14.19 -10.80
C ARG A 81 0.59 14.39 -9.91
N GLY A 82 1.24 13.28 -9.57
CA GLY A 82 2.46 13.25 -8.77
C GLY A 82 2.23 12.96 -7.29
N ASP A 83 0.99 13.08 -6.79
CA ASP A 83 0.64 12.77 -5.41
C ASP A 83 0.98 11.31 -5.08
N ALA A 84 1.40 11.08 -3.85
CA ALA A 84 1.69 9.76 -3.33
C ALA A 84 0.39 8.99 -3.07
N VAL A 85 0.26 7.80 -3.66
CA VAL A 85 -0.96 6.99 -3.59
C VAL A 85 -0.79 5.76 -2.69
N ALA A 86 0.29 5.00 -2.87
CA ALA A 86 0.60 3.82 -2.07
C ALA A 86 2.10 3.70 -1.81
N HIS A 87 2.48 3.39 -0.57
CA HIS A 87 3.85 3.06 -0.18
C HIS A 87 4.01 1.54 -0.19
N LEU A 88 4.91 1.06 -1.04
CA LEU A 88 5.17 -0.35 -1.23
C LEU A 88 6.51 -0.71 -0.60
N ALA A 89 6.55 -1.82 0.13
CA ALA A 89 7.75 -2.41 0.69
C ALA A 89 8.01 -3.77 0.05
N GLU A 90 9.20 -3.93 -0.54
CA GLU A 90 9.67 -5.19 -1.05
C GLU A 90 10.17 -6.01 0.14
N THR A 91 9.50 -7.12 0.40
CA THR A 91 9.85 -8.03 1.49
C THR A 91 10.68 -9.16 0.91
N ASP A 92 11.88 -9.35 1.43
CA ASP A 92 12.62 -10.57 1.20
C ASP A 92 11.90 -11.69 1.96
N ASP A 93 11.33 -12.69 1.28
CA ASP A 93 10.68 -13.85 1.93
C ASP A 93 11.71 -14.80 2.60
N SER A 94 12.95 -14.31 2.85
CA SER A 94 14.07 -15.04 3.45
C SER A 94 13.95 -15.30 4.97
N ALA A 95 12.78 -15.04 5.57
CA ALA A 95 12.52 -15.26 7.00
C ALA A 95 11.58 -16.46 7.27
N ALA A 96 11.31 -17.27 6.24
CA ALA A 96 10.60 -18.53 6.35
C ALA A 96 11.52 -19.71 5.96
N ASP A 97 12.63 -19.86 6.68
CA ASP A 97 13.40 -21.11 6.78
C ASP A 97 14.01 -21.23 8.18
#